data_AF-A0AAJ2ALU3-F1
#
_entry.id   AF-A0AAJ2ALU3-F1
#
_cell.length_a   1.000
_cell.length_b   1.000
_cell.length_c   1.000
_cell.angle_alpha   90.00
_cell.angle_beta   90.00
_cell.angle_gamma   90.00
#
_symmetry.space_group_name_H-M   'P 1'
#
loop_
_entity.id
_entity.type
_entity.pdbx_description
1 polymer ?
#
loop_
_entity_poly.entity_id
_entity_poly.type
_entity_poly.pdbx_seq_one_letter_code
_entity_poly.pdbx_strand_id
1 'polypeptide(L)'
;MKEIRAETFSDFHDFVEANGRNTAYRGVAKSTYELIPSLGRKRTTDQDILTVERDLMWLLRTHATPHLQVRPETAWDWLALAQHHGLPTRLLDWSRRPLVALYFAAEKHPGIDAAIYIYQYKTMLNLEGNPNPTKVENFAMVLPTHVSPRIAAQSGLFSVHPKPEFAYDEGELSKVIIPGNKKTDFQELLYKYSVHRNTLFPDLDGLCGYLRWLKGYTS
;
A
#
# COMPACT_ATOMS: atom_id res chain seq x y z
N MET A 1 18.52 -4.54 5.62
CA MET A 1 17.57 -3.42 5.84
C MET A 1 17.92 -2.70 7.14
N LYS A 2 18.06 -1.37 7.12
CA LYS A 2 18.27 -0.56 8.33
C LYS A 2 16.95 -0.43 9.10
N GLU A 3 16.94 -0.80 10.37
CA GLU A 3 15.79 -0.61 11.26
C GLU A 3 16.05 0.53 12.26
N ILE A 4 15.07 1.42 12.42
CA ILE A 4 15.14 2.56 13.35
C ILE A 4 13.80 2.71 14.05
N ARG A 5 13.76 3.25 15.27
CA ARG A 5 12.52 3.53 16.01
C ARG A 5 12.24 5.03 16.02
N ALA A 6 10.98 5.41 15.83
CA ALA A 6 10.52 6.79 15.97
C ALA A 6 9.63 6.90 17.23
N GLU A 7 10.20 7.39 18.33
CA GLU A 7 9.51 7.60 19.60
C GLU A 7 8.73 8.92 19.61
N THR A 8 9.14 9.87 18.76
CA THR A 8 8.50 11.17 18.55
C THR A 8 8.25 11.48 17.07
N PHE A 9 7.47 12.53 16.81
CA PHE A 9 7.30 13.03 15.44
C PHE A 9 8.57 13.66 14.87
N SER A 10 9.41 14.28 15.71
CA SER A 10 10.71 14.79 15.25
C SER A 10 11.59 13.65 14.75
N ASP A 11 11.65 12.53 15.47
CA ASP A 11 12.41 11.35 15.02
C ASP A 11 11.91 10.88 13.64
N PHE A 12 10.59 10.79 13.46
CA PHE A 12 9.99 10.42 12.18
C PHE A 12 10.32 11.43 11.08
N HIS A 13 10.26 12.73 11.39
CA HIS A 13 10.58 13.80 10.45
C HIS A 13 12.03 13.74 9.99
N ASP A 14 12.98 13.55 10.91
CA ASP A 14 14.40 13.45 10.61
C ASP A 14 14.68 12.27 9.66
N PHE A 15 13.98 11.14 9.83
CA PHE A 15 14.08 10.00 8.91
C PHE A 15 13.52 10.31 7.52
N VAL A 16 12.46 11.12 7.44
CA VAL A 16 11.87 11.52 6.16
C VAL A 16 12.77 12.51 5.43
N GLU A 17 13.31 13.51 6.14
CA GLU A 17 14.17 14.56 5.59
C GLU A 17 15.46 13.97 4.98
N ALA A 18 15.99 12.89 5.56
CA ALA A 18 17.17 12.21 5.04
C ALA A 18 16.95 11.50 3.68
N ASN A 19 15.70 11.36 3.20
CA ASN A 19 15.41 10.63 1.96
C ASN A 19 15.35 11.54 0.73
N GLY A 20 15.74 11.00 -0.42
CA GLY A 20 15.69 11.70 -1.70
C GLY A 20 14.26 11.88 -2.26
N ARG A 21 14.18 12.51 -3.44
CA ARG A 21 12.90 12.77 -4.13
C ARG A 21 12.19 11.50 -4.61
N ASN A 22 12.93 10.44 -4.93
CA ASN A 22 12.40 9.18 -5.43
C ASN A 22 12.24 8.17 -4.29
N THR A 23 11.30 8.46 -3.39
CA THR A 23 11.06 7.64 -2.21
C THR A 23 9.58 7.27 -2.11
N ALA A 24 9.35 6.00 -1.83
CA ALA A 24 8.05 5.41 -1.61
C ALA A 24 7.95 4.94 -0.15
N TYR A 25 6.80 5.18 0.47
CA TYR A 25 6.53 4.87 1.87
C TYR A 25 5.35 3.90 1.98
N ARG A 26 5.47 2.85 2.79
CA ARG A 26 4.38 1.90 3.06
C ARG A 26 4.23 1.68 4.56
N GLY A 27 3.10 2.12 5.10
CA GLY A 27 2.73 1.86 6.49
C GLY A 27 2.10 0.48 6.66
N VAL A 28 2.52 -0.24 7.69
CA VAL A 28 1.92 -1.51 8.11
C VAL A 28 1.58 -1.46 9.59
N ALA A 29 0.37 -1.90 9.93
CA ALA A 29 -0.16 -1.78 11.29
C ALA A 29 0.54 -2.67 12.33
N LYS A 30 1.33 -3.66 11.88
CA LYS A 30 2.18 -4.51 12.74
C LYS A 30 3.59 -4.51 12.18
N SER A 31 4.59 -4.34 13.04
CA SER A 31 6.01 -4.34 12.67
C SER A 31 6.52 -5.69 12.14
N THR A 32 5.75 -6.76 12.39
CA THR A 32 5.98 -8.11 11.87
C THR A 32 5.42 -8.34 10.47
N TYR A 33 4.67 -7.41 9.90
CA TYR A 33 4.13 -7.56 8.54
C TYR A 33 5.23 -7.34 7.51
N GLU A 34 5.56 -8.41 6.80
CA GLU A 34 6.53 -8.41 5.71
C GLU A 34 5.94 -7.83 4.41
N LEU A 35 6.83 -7.44 3.49
CA LEU A 35 6.48 -6.93 2.17
C LEU A 35 6.11 -8.06 1.20
N ILE A 36 5.07 -8.82 1.56
CA ILE A 36 4.49 -9.90 0.75
C ILE A 36 3.15 -9.40 0.17
N PRO A 37 2.95 -9.40 -1.16
CA PRO A 37 1.67 -9.14 -1.80
C PRO A 37 0.52 -10.02 -1.31
N SER A 38 -0.72 -9.54 -1.45
CA SER A 38 -1.91 -10.29 -1.02
C SER A 38 -2.02 -11.66 -1.70
N LEU A 39 -1.58 -11.77 -2.96
CA LEU A 39 -1.52 -13.03 -3.70
C LEU A 39 -0.61 -14.07 -3.03
N GLY A 40 0.54 -13.66 -2.49
CA GLY A 40 1.48 -14.58 -1.83
C GLY A 40 1.16 -14.91 -0.37
N ARG A 41 0.28 -14.13 0.29
CA ARG A 41 -0.06 -14.33 1.71
C ARG A 41 -0.93 -15.56 1.98
N LYS A 42 -1.60 -16.12 0.96
CA LYS A 42 -2.54 -17.23 1.13
C LYS A 42 -1.99 -18.50 0.45
N ARG A 43 -1.24 -19.29 1.20
CA ARG A 43 -0.77 -20.62 0.77
C ARG A 43 -1.57 -21.70 1.49
N THR A 44 -2.66 -22.14 0.87
CA THR A 44 -3.41 -23.33 1.32
C THR A 44 -3.61 -24.35 0.20
N THR A 45 -3.00 -24.14 -0.97
CA THR A 45 -3.16 -25.00 -2.14
C THR A 45 -1.79 -25.28 -2.76
N ASP A 46 -1.53 -26.52 -3.17
CA ASP A 46 -0.35 -26.92 -3.97
C ASP A 46 -0.36 -26.35 -5.40
N GLN A 47 -1.32 -25.47 -5.71
CA GLN A 47 -1.47 -24.83 -7.01
C GLN A 47 -0.37 -23.80 -7.25
N ASP A 48 0.13 -23.80 -8.47
CA ASP A 48 1.05 -22.80 -8.98
C ASP A 48 0.45 -21.38 -8.89
N ILE A 49 1.22 -20.43 -8.37
CA ILE A 49 0.77 -19.07 -8.06
C ILE A 49 0.35 -18.29 -9.31
N LEU A 50 1.01 -18.55 -10.45
CA LEU A 50 0.66 -17.94 -11.73
C LEU A 50 -0.69 -18.45 -12.23
N THR A 51 -0.98 -19.73 -12.00
CA THR A 51 -2.28 -20.32 -12.32
C THR A 51 -3.39 -19.66 -11.50
N VAL A 52 -3.20 -19.52 -10.19
CA VAL A 52 -4.16 -18.83 -9.30
C VAL A 52 -4.41 -17.39 -9.76
N GLU A 53 -3.35 -16.63 -10.05
CA GLU A 53 -3.51 -15.24 -10.51
C GLU A 53 -4.25 -15.15 -11.84
N ARG A 54 -3.95 -16.04 -12.81
CA ARG A 54 -4.64 -16.08 -14.10
C ARG A 54 -6.12 -16.40 -13.94
N ASP A 55 -6.46 -17.34 -13.08
CA ASP A 55 -7.85 -17.72 -12.80
C ASP A 55 -8.62 -16.57 -12.13
N LEU A 56 -8.02 -15.92 -11.13
CA LEU A 56 -8.60 -14.73 -10.48
C LEU A 56 -8.83 -13.59 -11.49
N MET A 57 -7.87 -13.35 -12.38
CA MET A 57 -8.01 -12.31 -13.42
C MET A 57 -9.07 -12.67 -14.45
N TRP A 58 -9.17 -13.94 -14.84
CA TRP A 58 -10.21 -14.41 -15.75
C TRP A 58 -11.61 -14.26 -15.14
N LEU A 59 -11.79 -14.66 -13.88
CA LEU A 59 -13.05 -14.49 -13.15
C LEU A 59 -13.43 -13.01 -13.04
N LEU A 60 -12.49 -12.15 -12.63
CA LEU A 60 -12.74 -10.71 -12.52
C LEU A 60 -13.18 -10.14 -13.88
N ARG A 61 -12.46 -10.44 -14.97
CA ARG A 61 -12.81 -9.94 -16.31
C ARG A 61 -14.18 -10.40 -16.80
N THR A 62 -14.56 -11.62 -16.44
CA THR A 62 -15.84 -12.21 -16.84
C THR A 62 -17.01 -11.58 -16.09
N HIS A 63 -16.84 -11.31 -14.79
CA HIS A 63 -17.92 -10.84 -13.92
C HIS A 63 -17.95 -9.32 -13.69
N ALA A 64 -16.89 -8.58 -14.02
CA ALA A 64 -16.82 -7.16 -13.71
C ALA A 64 -17.72 -6.27 -14.57
N THR A 65 -18.11 -6.69 -15.79
CA THR A 65 -18.83 -5.84 -16.77
C THR A 65 -20.00 -5.04 -16.17
N PRO A 66 -20.91 -5.60 -15.35
CA PRO A 66 -22.03 -4.85 -14.77
C PRO A 66 -21.61 -3.81 -13.72
N HIS A 67 -20.39 -3.90 -13.20
CA HIS A 67 -19.86 -3.07 -12.12
C HIS A 67 -18.91 -1.98 -12.61
N LEU A 68 -18.58 -1.97 -13.91
CA LEU A 68 -17.62 -1.05 -14.50
C LEU A 68 -18.31 0.21 -15.03
N GLN A 69 -17.86 1.38 -14.58
CA GLN A 69 -18.19 2.65 -15.23
C GLN A 69 -17.35 2.85 -16.50
N VAL A 70 -16.06 2.51 -16.41
CA VAL A 70 -15.10 2.54 -17.51
C VAL A 70 -14.43 1.18 -17.55
N ARG A 71 -14.36 0.58 -18.75
CA ARG A 71 -13.73 -0.73 -18.91
C ARG A 71 -12.20 -0.58 -18.92
N PRO A 72 -11.47 -1.30 -18.05
CA PRO A 72 -10.01 -1.34 -18.10
C PRO A 72 -9.49 -1.87 -19.44
N GLU A 73 -8.51 -1.20 -20.02
CA GLU A 73 -7.98 -1.52 -21.36
C GLU A 73 -6.80 -2.48 -21.30
N THR A 74 -5.91 -2.30 -20.31
CA THR A 74 -4.64 -3.02 -20.22
C THR A 74 -4.65 -4.05 -19.09
N ALA A 75 -3.72 -5.02 -19.14
CA ALA A 75 -3.55 -5.97 -18.04
C ALA A 75 -3.18 -5.27 -16.71
N TRP A 76 -2.49 -4.14 -16.78
CA TRP A 76 -2.15 -3.31 -15.62
C TRP A 76 -3.38 -2.61 -15.03
N ASP A 77 -4.29 -2.13 -15.86
CA ASP A 77 -5.54 -1.51 -15.39
C ASP A 77 -6.41 -2.53 -14.66
N TRP A 78 -6.53 -3.74 -15.20
CA TRP A 78 -7.22 -4.85 -14.54
C TRP A 78 -6.58 -5.21 -13.21
N LEU A 79 -5.24 -5.23 -13.14
CA LEU A 79 -4.50 -5.55 -11.92
C LEU A 79 -4.65 -4.44 -10.86
N ALA A 80 -4.63 -3.17 -11.27
CA ALA A 80 -4.86 -2.03 -10.40
C ALA A 80 -6.30 -2.02 -9.86
N LEU A 81 -7.29 -2.32 -10.72
CA LEU A 81 -8.70 -2.49 -10.32
C LEU A 81 -8.85 -3.63 -9.29
N ALA A 82 -8.24 -4.78 -9.57
CA ALA A 82 -8.23 -5.94 -8.67
C ALA A 82 -7.67 -5.56 -7.29
N GLN A 83 -6.50 -4.93 -7.26
CA GLN A 83 -5.85 -4.47 -6.04
C GLN A 83 -6.72 -3.47 -5.27
N HIS A 84 -7.32 -2.50 -5.97
CA HIS A 84 -8.17 -1.47 -5.38
C HIS A 84 -9.41 -2.06 -4.67
N HIS A 85 -9.98 -3.13 -5.22
CA HIS A 85 -11.14 -3.83 -4.65
C HIS A 85 -10.78 -5.04 -3.77
N GLY A 86 -9.50 -5.22 -3.44
CA GLY A 86 -9.05 -6.22 -2.48
C GLY A 86 -8.97 -7.66 -3.01
N LEU A 87 -9.04 -7.86 -4.32
CA LEU A 87 -8.71 -9.15 -4.91
C LEU A 87 -7.21 -9.43 -4.73
N PRO A 88 -6.77 -10.66 -4.45
CA PRO A 88 -5.35 -10.96 -4.32
C PRO A 88 -4.57 -10.63 -5.60
N THR A 89 -3.50 -9.85 -5.48
CA THR A 89 -2.61 -9.49 -6.61
C THR A 89 -1.14 -9.57 -6.22
N ARG A 90 -0.25 -9.54 -7.22
CA ARG A 90 1.20 -9.38 -7.05
C ARG A 90 1.65 -7.94 -6.75
N LEU A 91 0.71 -7.02 -6.54
CA LEU A 91 1.01 -5.63 -6.23
C LEU A 91 1.08 -5.39 -4.72
N LEU A 92 1.90 -4.42 -4.33
CA LEU A 92 1.79 -3.77 -3.02
C LEU A 92 1.58 -2.27 -3.20
N ASP A 93 0.74 -1.71 -2.36
CA ASP A 93 0.48 -0.27 -2.29
C ASP A 93 1.63 0.46 -1.59
N TRP A 94 2.03 1.58 -2.17
CA TRP A 94 2.94 2.52 -1.55
C TRP A 94 2.35 3.92 -1.70
N SER A 95 2.91 4.86 -0.95
CA SER A 95 2.55 6.27 -1.02
C SER A 95 3.82 7.11 -1.25
N ARG A 96 3.72 8.16 -2.04
CA ARG A 96 4.77 9.19 -2.12
C ARG A 96 4.79 10.12 -0.91
N ARG A 97 3.75 10.04 -0.05
CA ARG A 97 3.57 10.92 1.10
C ARG A 97 3.86 10.16 2.40
N PRO A 98 4.86 10.58 3.19
CA PRO A 98 5.25 9.90 4.42
C PRO A 98 4.14 9.90 5.48
N LEU A 99 3.37 11.00 5.61
CA LEU A 99 2.26 11.08 6.56
C LEU A 99 1.12 10.11 6.24
N VAL A 100 0.91 9.78 4.96
CA VAL A 100 -0.08 8.76 4.56
C VAL A 100 0.38 7.38 5.01
N ALA A 101 1.68 7.06 4.88
CA ALA A 101 2.21 5.81 5.41
C ALA A 101 2.14 5.75 6.94
N LEU A 102 2.45 6.86 7.62
CA LEU A 102 2.30 6.95 9.08
C LEU A 102 0.85 6.73 9.53
N TYR A 103 -0.13 7.26 8.79
CA TYR A 103 -1.54 6.98 9.03
C TYR A 103 -1.84 5.47 9.00
N PHE A 104 -1.43 4.78 7.94
CA PHE A 104 -1.65 3.33 7.81
C PHE A 104 -0.92 2.49 8.87
N ALA A 105 0.26 2.95 9.32
CA ALA A 105 0.99 2.33 10.42
C ALA A 105 0.23 2.49 11.75
N ALA A 106 -0.34 3.67 12.01
CA ALA A 106 -0.95 4.00 13.29
C ALA A 106 -2.45 3.64 13.39
N GLU A 107 -3.19 3.50 12.29
CA GLU A 107 -4.67 3.38 12.28
C GLU A 107 -5.21 2.19 13.10
N LYS A 108 -4.49 1.06 13.12
CA LYS A 108 -5.01 -0.21 13.67
C LYS A 108 -4.09 -0.80 14.74
N HIS A 109 -4.67 -1.68 15.56
CA HIS A 109 -3.98 -2.44 16.61
C HIS A 109 -3.22 -1.53 17.59
N PRO A 110 -3.96 -0.74 18.41
CA PRO A 110 -3.33 0.09 19.43
C PRO A 110 -2.47 -0.77 20.38
N GLY A 111 -1.35 -0.22 20.85
CA GLY A 111 -0.43 -0.93 21.73
C GLY A 111 0.49 -1.95 21.04
N ILE A 112 0.26 -2.29 19.76
CA ILE A 112 1.16 -3.16 18.99
C ILE A 112 2.07 -2.30 18.12
N ASP A 113 3.39 -2.55 18.16
CA ASP A 113 4.36 -1.87 17.29
C ASP A 113 3.96 -2.01 15.82
N ALA A 114 3.99 -0.90 15.09
CA ALA A 114 3.80 -0.83 13.64
C ALA A 114 5.13 -0.55 12.93
N ALA A 115 5.12 -0.53 11.61
CA ALA A 115 6.28 -0.13 10.83
C ALA A 115 5.91 0.69 9.60
N ILE A 116 6.86 1.49 9.14
CA ILE A 116 6.85 2.18 7.85
C ILE A 116 8.07 1.70 7.09
N TYR A 117 7.82 1.05 5.96
CA TYR A 117 8.85 0.73 4.98
C TYR A 117 9.12 1.94 4.11
N ILE A 118 10.39 2.21 3.86
CA ILE A 118 10.88 3.32 3.05
C ILE A 118 11.75 2.71 1.95
N TYR A 119 11.33 2.90 0.71
CA TYR A 119 12.03 2.38 -0.46
C TYR A 119 12.51 3.52 -1.35
N GLN A 120 13.81 3.62 -1.57
CA GLN A 120 14.40 4.59 -2.50
C GLN A 120 14.59 3.93 -3.87
N TYR A 121 13.74 4.31 -4.82
CA TYR A 121 13.74 3.71 -6.15
C TYR A 121 14.55 4.55 -7.15
N LYS A 122 15.33 3.89 -8.00
CA LYS A 122 16.11 4.57 -9.05
C LYS A 122 15.24 4.91 -10.25
N THR A 123 14.42 3.96 -10.69
CA THR A 123 13.55 4.07 -11.85
C THR A 123 12.20 3.44 -11.56
N MET A 124 11.22 3.77 -12.40
CA MET A 124 9.90 3.12 -12.42
C MET A 124 9.79 2.30 -13.70
N LEU A 125 9.05 1.20 -13.65
CA LEU A 125 8.73 0.42 -14.84
C LEU A 125 7.81 1.24 -15.74
N ASN A 126 8.24 1.46 -16.98
CA ASN A 126 7.40 2.09 -18.00
C ASN A 126 6.31 1.11 -18.44
N LEU A 127 5.06 1.54 -18.37
CA LEU A 127 3.90 0.76 -18.77
C LEU A 127 3.50 0.99 -20.25
N GLU A 128 4.14 1.94 -20.93
CA GLU A 128 3.98 2.09 -22.38
C GLU A 128 4.32 0.79 -23.11
N GLY A 129 3.52 0.44 -24.12
CA GLY A 129 3.63 -0.83 -24.83
C GLY A 129 3.01 -2.01 -24.09
N ASN A 130 2.36 -1.79 -22.93
CA ASN A 130 1.60 -2.80 -22.19
C ASN A 130 2.37 -4.09 -21.91
N PRO A 131 3.55 -4.02 -21.26
CA PRO A 131 4.30 -5.22 -20.91
C PRO A 131 3.45 -6.14 -20.05
N ASN A 132 3.61 -7.46 -20.19
CA ASN A 132 2.81 -8.40 -19.42
C ASN A 132 3.23 -8.37 -17.93
N PRO A 133 2.31 -8.07 -16.98
CA PRO A 133 2.63 -8.04 -15.54
C PRO A 133 3.22 -9.35 -15.01
N THR A 134 2.82 -10.49 -15.59
CA THR A 134 3.29 -11.81 -15.15
C THR A 134 4.69 -12.17 -15.66
N LYS A 135 5.23 -11.38 -16.60
CA LYS A 135 6.57 -11.56 -17.18
C LYS A 135 7.60 -10.57 -16.63
N VAL A 136 7.22 -9.72 -15.68
CA VAL A 136 8.18 -8.82 -15.02
C VAL A 136 9.13 -9.65 -14.17
N GLU A 137 10.44 -9.54 -14.44
CA GLU A 137 11.48 -10.36 -13.82
C GLU A 137 12.02 -9.79 -12.51
N ASN A 138 11.94 -8.47 -12.35
CA ASN A 138 12.51 -7.75 -11.20
C ASN A 138 11.45 -6.97 -10.43
N PHE A 139 11.66 -6.81 -9.12
CA PHE A 139 10.87 -5.87 -8.33
C PHE A 139 10.96 -4.48 -8.95
N ALA A 140 9.82 -3.82 -9.16
CA ALA A 140 9.78 -2.49 -9.76
C ALA A 140 8.62 -1.66 -9.22
N MET A 141 8.83 -0.35 -9.16
CA MET A 141 7.75 0.60 -8.88
C MET A 141 7.00 0.91 -10.18
N VAL A 142 5.67 0.95 -10.11
CA VAL A 142 4.77 1.30 -11.22
C VAL A 142 3.83 2.44 -10.80
N LEU A 143 3.55 3.35 -11.72
CA LEU A 143 2.47 4.33 -11.55
C LEU A 143 1.19 3.74 -12.15
N PRO A 144 0.05 3.84 -11.43
CA PRO A 144 -1.23 3.47 -12.02
C PRO A 144 -1.59 4.43 -13.16
N THR A 145 -2.06 3.87 -14.26
CA THR A 145 -2.60 4.56 -15.45
C THR A 145 -4.00 5.10 -15.21
N HIS A 146 -4.82 4.38 -14.43
CA HIS A 146 -6.11 4.87 -13.94
C HIS A 146 -6.05 5.15 -12.44
N VAL A 147 -6.34 6.40 -12.08
CA VAL A 147 -6.28 6.86 -10.71
C VAL A 147 -7.70 6.99 -10.18
N SER A 148 -8.13 6.06 -9.33
CA SER A 148 -9.35 6.28 -8.54
C SER A 148 -9.14 7.45 -7.58
N PRO A 149 -10.20 8.16 -7.15
CA PRO A 149 -10.09 9.26 -6.19
C PRO A 149 -9.29 8.89 -4.93
N ARG A 150 -9.42 7.62 -4.49
CA ARG A 150 -8.66 7.04 -3.38
C ARG A 150 -7.15 6.98 -3.64
N ILE A 151 -6.75 6.51 -4.82
CA ILE A 151 -5.33 6.43 -5.21
C ILE A 151 -4.74 7.84 -5.33
N ALA A 152 -5.49 8.80 -5.89
CA ALA A 152 -5.08 10.20 -5.96
C ALA A 152 -4.88 10.81 -4.56
N ALA A 153 -5.88 10.65 -3.68
CA ALA A 153 -5.87 11.16 -2.32
C ALA A 153 -4.69 10.64 -1.50
N GLN A 154 -4.33 9.38 -1.71
CA GLN A 154 -3.21 8.73 -1.02
C GLN A 154 -1.85 8.98 -1.69
N SER A 155 -1.82 9.65 -2.85
CA SER A 155 -0.62 9.75 -3.71
C SER A 155 0.01 8.38 -3.94
N GLY A 156 -0.87 7.42 -4.27
CA GLY A 156 -0.56 6.01 -4.36
C GLY A 156 0.27 5.65 -5.59
N LEU A 157 1.17 4.70 -5.40
CA LEU A 157 1.88 3.97 -6.44
C LEU A 157 1.92 2.48 -6.04
N PHE A 158 2.31 1.61 -6.96
CA PHE A 158 2.43 0.19 -6.65
C PHE A 158 3.87 -0.29 -6.84
N SER A 159 4.25 -1.35 -6.13
CA SER A 159 5.36 -2.20 -6.54
C SER A 159 4.82 -3.50 -7.12
N VAL A 160 5.39 -3.96 -8.22
CA VAL A 160 5.12 -5.30 -8.78
C VAL A 160 6.17 -6.28 -8.28
N HIS A 161 5.71 -7.46 -7.83
CA HIS A 161 6.56 -8.52 -7.31
C HIS A 161 6.58 -9.70 -8.31
N PRO A 162 7.75 -10.05 -8.88
CA PRO A 162 7.88 -11.20 -9.78
C PRO A 162 7.49 -12.52 -9.11
N LYS A 163 7.91 -12.67 -7.84
CA LYS A 163 7.65 -13.84 -7.00
C LYS A 163 6.86 -13.40 -5.76
N PRO A 164 5.54 -13.19 -5.90
CA PRO A 164 4.71 -12.58 -4.86
C PRO A 164 4.64 -13.40 -3.56
N GLU A 165 5.05 -14.66 -3.58
CA GLU A 165 5.15 -15.54 -2.41
C GLU A 165 6.31 -15.23 -1.44
N PHE A 166 7.30 -14.45 -1.87
CA PHE A 166 8.45 -14.11 -1.03
C PHE A 166 8.38 -12.65 -0.58
N ALA A 167 8.84 -12.40 0.64
CA ALA A 167 8.99 -11.05 1.14
C ALA A 167 10.07 -10.32 0.33
N TYR A 168 9.79 -9.07 -0.05
CA TYR A 168 10.84 -8.20 -0.57
C TYR A 168 11.60 -7.53 0.58
N ASP A 169 12.89 -7.84 0.73
CA ASP A 169 13.77 -7.32 1.77
C ASP A 169 15.12 -6.80 1.23
N GLU A 170 15.23 -6.69 -0.09
CA GLU A 170 16.43 -6.27 -0.81
C GLU A 170 16.42 -4.77 -1.19
N GLY A 171 17.55 -4.29 -1.74
CA GLY A 171 17.69 -2.93 -2.27
C GLY A 171 17.83 -1.83 -1.20
N GLU A 172 17.58 -0.58 -1.61
CA GLU A 172 17.60 0.61 -0.75
C GLU A 172 16.32 0.69 0.11
N LEU A 173 16.13 -0.34 0.93
CA LEU A 173 14.98 -0.51 1.82
C LEU A 173 15.38 -0.24 3.28
N SER A 174 14.62 0.64 3.92
CA SER A 174 14.72 0.94 5.35
C SER A 174 13.37 0.76 6.03
N LYS A 175 13.37 0.56 7.34
CA LYS A 175 12.16 0.35 8.14
C LYS A 175 12.20 1.20 9.39
N VAL A 176 11.16 2.00 9.58
CA VAL A 176 10.94 2.81 10.77
C VAL A 176 9.86 2.14 11.60
N ILE A 177 10.18 1.76 12.84
CA ILE A 177 9.23 1.20 13.79
C ILE A 177 8.49 2.36 14.47
N ILE A 178 7.18 2.24 14.49
CA ILE A 178 6.28 3.14 15.24
C ILE A 178 5.84 2.39 16.50
N PRO A 179 6.32 2.78 17.69
CA PRO A 179 5.97 2.11 18.93
C PRO A 179 4.45 2.07 19.15
N GLY A 180 3.94 0.93 19.61
CA GLY A 180 2.49 0.71 19.77
C GLY A 180 1.84 1.70 20.74
N ASN A 181 2.56 2.12 21.78
CA ASN A 181 2.15 3.12 22.76
C ASN A 181 2.16 4.57 22.21
N LYS A 182 2.78 4.82 21.05
CA LYS A 182 2.84 6.14 20.40
C LYS A 182 1.84 6.33 19.27
N LYS A 183 1.13 5.26 18.86
CA LYS A 183 0.17 5.32 17.74
C LYS A 183 -0.91 6.39 17.93
N THR A 184 -1.45 6.52 19.15
CA THR A 184 -2.48 7.53 19.45
C THR A 184 -1.93 8.95 19.28
N ASP A 185 -0.74 9.23 19.83
CA ASP A 185 -0.06 10.52 19.68
C ASP A 185 0.12 10.90 18.20
N PHE A 186 0.55 9.93 17.37
CA PHE A 186 0.68 10.13 15.94
C PHE A 186 -0.66 10.34 15.23
N GLN A 187 -1.73 9.62 15.62
CA GLN A 187 -3.07 9.81 15.04
C GLN A 187 -3.60 11.22 15.31
N GLU A 188 -3.47 11.71 16.54
CA GLU A 188 -3.89 13.08 16.90
C GLU A 188 -3.10 14.14 16.13
N LEU A 189 -1.81 13.91 15.94
CA LEU A 189 -0.98 14.81 15.15
C LEU A 189 -1.36 14.80 13.67
N LEU A 190 -1.55 13.61 13.07
CA LEU A 190 -1.99 13.46 11.69
C LEU A 190 -3.31 14.18 11.43
N TYR A 191 -4.25 14.09 12.39
CA TYR A 191 -5.49 14.85 12.35
C TYR A 191 -5.24 16.37 12.26
N LYS A 192 -4.33 16.93 13.07
CA LYS A 192 -3.95 18.35 13.01
C LYS A 192 -3.36 18.75 11.66
N TYR A 193 -2.70 17.82 10.96
CA TYR A 193 -2.18 18.00 9.60
C TYR A 193 -3.18 17.62 8.50
N SER A 194 -4.47 17.45 8.82
CA SER A 194 -5.53 17.07 7.86
C SER A 194 -5.31 15.72 7.16
N VAL A 195 -4.50 14.84 7.76
CA VAL A 195 -4.31 13.45 7.32
C VAL A 195 -5.20 12.55 8.15
N HIS A 196 -6.39 12.27 7.65
CA HIS A 196 -7.39 11.47 8.36
C HIS A 196 -8.24 10.67 7.37
N ARG A 197 -9.09 9.78 7.88
CA ARG A 197 -9.84 8.83 7.05
C ARG A 197 -10.61 9.49 5.92
N ASN A 198 -11.37 10.57 6.19
CA ASN A 198 -12.15 11.27 5.17
C ASN A 198 -11.30 11.88 4.04
N THR A 199 -10.06 12.30 4.31
CA THR A 199 -9.18 12.86 3.26
C THR A 199 -8.47 11.78 2.46
N LEU A 200 -8.22 10.59 3.05
CA LEU A 200 -7.58 9.45 2.38
C LEU A 200 -8.56 8.51 1.68
N PHE A 201 -9.82 8.57 2.08
CA PHE A 201 -10.94 7.77 1.59
C PHE A 201 -12.09 8.73 1.29
N PRO A 202 -12.09 9.39 0.12
CA PRO A 202 -13.09 10.40 -0.24
C PRO A 202 -14.40 9.74 -0.71
N ASP A 203 -14.92 8.83 0.10
CA ASP A 203 -16.17 8.10 -0.08
C ASP A 203 -16.99 8.15 1.23
N LEU A 204 -18.24 7.68 1.18
CA LEU A 204 -19.11 7.66 2.36
C LEU A 204 -18.55 6.80 3.50
N ASP A 205 -17.85 5.71 3.18
CA ASP A 205 -17.22 4.84 4.18
C ASP A 205 -16.08 5.55 4.93
N GLY A 206 -15.32 6.37 4.20
CA GLY A 206 -14.27 7.23 4.74
C GLY A 206 -14.82 8.33 5.65
N LEU A 207 -15.88 9.02 5.23
CA LEU A 207 -16.57 10.01 6.05
C LEU A 207 -17.15 9.38 7.32
N CYS A 208 -17.90 8.30 7.20
CA CYS A 208 -18.51 7.61 8.33
C CYS A 208 -17.45 7.08 9.31
N GLY A 209 -16.35 6.52 8.82
CA GLY A 209 -15.26 6.08 9.68
C GLY A 209 -14.52 7.24 10.37
N TYR A 210 -14.38 8.39 9.70
CA TYR A 210 -13.83 9.61 10.31
C TYR A 210 -14.72 10.14 11.44
N LEU A 211 -16.03 10.22 11.22
CA LEU A 211 -16.99 10.68 12.23
C LEU A 211 -17.03 9.74 13.44
N ARG A 212 -16.93 8.43 13.24
CA ARG A 212 -16.81 7.45 14.34
C ARG A 212 -15.58 7.72 15.21
N TRP A 213 -14.42 7.89 14.59
CA TRP A 213 -13.18 8.22 15.31
C TRP A 213 -13.29 9.54 16.09
N LEU A 214 -13.82 10.60 15.46
CA LEU A 214 -14.03 11.90 16.12
C LEU A 214 -14.94 11.83 17.36
N LYS A 215 -15.84 10.86 17.40
CA LYS A 215 -16.78 10.65 18.51
C LYS A 215 -16.33 9.55 19.48
N GLY A 216 -15.13 9.00 19.31
CA GLY A 216 -14.58 7.96 20.19
C GLY A 216 -15.19 6.58 20.01
N TYR A 217 -15.91 6.32 18.90
CA TYR A 217 -16.44 4.99 18.59
C TYR A 217 -15.38 4.20 17.79
N THR A 218 -14.57 3.39 18.48
CA THR A 218 -13.63 2.45 17.86
C THR A 218 -14.23 1.05 17.76
N SER A 219 -14.12 0.42 16.59
CA SER A 219 -14.50 -0.97 16.32
C SER A 219 -13.29 -1.89 16.32
#